data_AF-A0A8I0GNY7-F1
#
_entry.id   AF-A0A8I0GNY7-F1
#
_cell.length_a   1.000
_cell.length_b   1.000
_cell.length_c   1.000
_cell.angle_alpha   90.00
_cell.angle_beta   90.00
_cell.angle_gamma   90.00
#
_symmetry.space_group_name_H-M   'P 1'
#
loop_
_entity.id
_entity.type
_entity.pdbx_description
1 polymer ?
#
loop_
_entity_poly.entity_id
_entity_poly.type
_entity_poly.pdbx_seq_one_letter_code
_entity_poly.pdbx_strand_id
1 'polypeptide(L)'
;MSEPKPMAALTGSLLARKGDARPAMRRAYVPMASLPAASEALHDDLGWHVGQRETPRDPAPVHRQQERIAHCFATPAEPVVEPARPKVAFTLRLDADRHLRLRLASATANRSAQQLVTQALDEFLARQMGLEALVAQAKAGTE
;
A
#
# COMPACT_ATOMS: atom_id res chain seq x y z
N MET A 1 -13.18 22.22 7.48
CA MET A 1 -12.02 21.70 6.73
C MET A 1 -11.81 20.26 7.15
N SER A 2 -12.34 19.30 6.40
CA SER A 2 -12.25 17.87 6.73
C SER A 2 -11.05 17.29 5.98
N GLU A 3 -9.99 16.93 6.70
CA GLU A 3 -8.85 16.21 6.14
C GLU A 3 -9.28 14.82 5.64
N PRO A 4 -8.75 14.36 4.48
CA PRO A 4 -9.05 13.02 3.99
C PRO A 4 -8.45 11.96 4.92
N LYS A 5 -9.31 11.07 5.42
CA LYS A 5 -8.91 9.92 6.24
C LYS A 5 -7.91 9.06 5.41
N PRO A 6 -6.65 8.88 5.84
CA PRO A 6 -5.70 8.08 5.08
C PRO A 6 -6.19 6.65 4.93
N MET A 7 -6.17 6.14 3.69
CA MET A 7 -6.67 4.81 3.36
C MET A 7 -5.83 3.73 4.05
N ALA A 8 -6.48 3.02 4.98
CA ALA A 8 -6.10 1.73 5.56
C ALA A 8 -4.59 1.43 5.66
N ALA A 9 -3.86 2.24 6.44
CA ALA A 9 -2.53 1.84 6.90
C ALA A 9 -2.67 0.61 7.81
N LEU A 10 -1.98 -0.48 7.49
CA LEU A 10 -1.88 -1.65 8.38
C LEU A 10 -1.07 -1.23 9.60
N THR A 11 -1.75 -0.87 10.69
CA THR A 11 -1.08 -0.60 11.96
C THR A 11 -0.36 -1.87 12.41
N GLY A 12 0.78 -1.73 13.08
CA GLY A 12 1.59 -2.88 13.52
C GLY A 12 0.78 -3.92 14.32
N SER A 13 -0.27 -3.50 15.01
CA SER A 13 -1.22 -4.38 15.72
C SER A 13 -2.07 -5.24 14.76
N LEU A 14 -2.53 -4.69 13.63
CA LEU A 14 -3.24 -5.45 12.58
C LEU A 14 -2.30 -6.44 11.87
N LEU A 15 -1.05 -6.04 11.64
CA LEU A 15 -0.06 -6.89 11.00
C LEU A 15 0.33 -8.08 11.91
N ALA A 16 0.49 -7.85 13.21
CA ALA A 16 0.78 -8.89 14.20
C ALA A 16 -0.39 -9.85 14.45
N ARG A 17 -1.63 -9.44 14.15
CA ARG A 17 -2.82 -10.29 14.26
C ARG A 17 -3.10 -11.09 12.98
N LYS A 18 -2.76 -10.55 11.80
CA LYS A 18 -3.07 -11.16 10.50
C LYS A 18 -1.89 -11.91 9.87
N GLY A 19 -0.66 -11.59 10.24
CA GLY A 19 0.52 -12.40 9.96
C GLY A 19 1.15 -12.83 11.27
N ASP A 20 1.79 -14.01 11.28
CA ASP A 20 2.50 -14.59 12.43
C ASP A 20 3.68 -13.75 12.99
N ALA A 21 3.75 -12.46 12.64
CA ALA A 21 4.74 -11.52 13.13
C ALA A 21 4.44 -11.16 14.60
N ARG A 22 5.03 -11.91 15.53
CA ARG A 22 5.03 -11.54 16.96
C ARG A 22 5.74 -10.19 17.14
N PRO A 23 5.14 -9.22 17.85
CA PRO A 23 5.81 -7.97 18.15
C PRO A 23 7.08 -8.25 18.95
N ALA A 24 8.21 -7.66 18.53
CA ALA A 24 9.48 -7.81 19.22
C ALA A 24 9.32 -7.29 20.66
N MET A 25 9.32 -8.20 21.63
CA MET A 25 9.29 -7.84 23.05
C MET A 25 10.60 -7.13 23.40
N ARG A 26 10.58 -5.80 23.37
CA ARG A 26 11.59 -5.02 24.06
C ARG A 26 11.35 -5.19 25.56
N ARG A 27 12.34 -5.73 26.27
CA ARG A 27 12.37 -5.76 27.75
C ARG A 27 12.19 -4.32 28.22
N ALA A 28 11.09 -4.04 28.91
CA ALA A 28 10.89 -2.75 29.56
C ALA A 28 12.05 -2.55 30.54
N TYR A 29 12.82 -1.49 30.35
CA TYR A 29 13.85 -1.06 31.28
C TYR A 29 13.18 -0.64 32.58
N VAL A 30 13.34 -1.43 33.63
CA VAL A 30 12.95 -1.07 35.00
C VAL A 30 14.17 -0.39 35.62
N PRO A 31 14.13 0.89 36.01
CA PRO A 31 15.28 1.56 36.61
C PRO A 31 15.67 0.90 37.93
N MET A 32 16.95 0.54 38.04
CA MET A 32 17.57 -0.18 39.15
C MET A 32 17.79 0.76 40.35
N ALA A 33 16.70 1.26 40.96
CA ALA A 33 16.78 2.22 42.07
C ALA A 33 15.88 1.86 43.26
N SER A 34 15.50 0.59 43.45
CA SER A 34 14.58 0.23 44.54
C SER A 34 14.80 -1.10 45.28
N LEU A 35 15.95 -1.77 45.19
CA LEU A 35 16.22 -2.93 46.06
C LEU A 35 17.69 -2.98 46.53
N PRO A 36 17.98 -2.91 47.84
CA PRO A 36 19.31 -3.10 48.39
C PRO A 36 19.47 -4.57 48.80
N ALA A 37 20.00 -5.40 47.90
CA ALA A 37 20.66 -6.70 48.17
C ALA A 37 20.58 -7.60 46.92
N ALA A 38 21.51 -7.43 45.98
CA ALA A 38 21.72 -8.39 44.90
C ALA A 38 23.18 -8.38 44.40
N SER A 39 24.13 -8.00 45.26
CA SER A 39 25.56 -8.04 44.94
C SER A 39 26.13 -9.46 44.83
N GLU A 40 25.40 -10.47 45.33
CA GLU A 40 25.86 -11.87 45.35
C GLU A 40 25.39 -12.72 44.15
N ALA A 41 24.38 -12.30 43.39
CA ALA A 41 23.95 -13.01 42.17
C ALA A 41 24.67 -12.52 40.90
N LEU A 42 25.51 -11.50 40.99
CA LEU A 42 26.17 -10.84 39.86
C LEU A 42 27.52 -11.48 39.47
N HIS A 43 28.03 -12.42 40.28
CA HIS A 43 29.40 -12.92 40.15
C HIS A 43 29.57 -14.23 39.36
N ASP A 44 28.50 -14.91 38.96
CA ASP A 44 28.61 -16.28 38.37
C ASP A 44 28.23 -16.39 36.88
N ASP A 45 28.14 -15.27 36.14
CA ASP A 45 27.88 -15.31 34.69
C ASP A 45 28.79 -14.36 33.89
N LEU A 46 30.06 -14.28 34.30
CA LEU A 46 31.13 -13.62 33.52
C LEU A 46 31.77 -14.60 32.51
N GLY A 47 30.96 -15.50 31.97
CA GLY A 47 31.40 -16.63 31.13
C GLY A 47 31.14 -16.48 29.63
N TRP A 48 30.64 -15.35 29.13
CA TRP A 48 30.31 -15.24 27.71
C TRP A 48 30.47 -13.81 27.13
N HIS A 49 31.35 -13.71 26.13
CA HIS A 49 31.64 -12.57 25.23
C HIS A 49 32.70 -11.52 25.61
N VAL A 50 33.88 -11.96 26.05
CA VAL A 50 35.12 -11.22 25.73
C VAL A 50 35.82 -11.97 24.60
N GLY A 51 35.62 -11.54 23.35
CA GLY A 51 36.44 -12.08 22.25
C GLY A 51 35.91 -12.10 20.82
N GLN A 52 34.76 -11.50 20.48
CA GLN A 52 34.42 -11.30 19.05
C GLN A 52 34.52 -9.82 18.70
N ARG A 53 35.67 -9.46 18.11
CA ARG A 53 35.73 -8.31 17.20
C ARG A 53 34.70 -8.58 16.11
N GLU A 54 33.72 -7.70 15.97
CA GLU A 54 32.81 -7.68 14.84
C GLU A 54 33.66 -7.60 13.57
N THR A 55 33.78 -8.71 12.86
CA THR A 55 34.26 -8.69 11.47
C THR A 55 33.19 -7.94 10.66
N PRO A 56 33.57 -7.03 9.74
CA PRO A 56 32.59 -6.35 8.89
C PRO A 56 31.73 -7.40 8.20
N ARG A 57 30.49 -7.56 8.69
CA ARG A 57 29.56 -8.54 8.16
C ARG A 57 29.04 -7.98 6.85
N ASP A 58 29.43 -8.61 5.76
CA ASP A 58 28.86 -8.35 4.44
C ASP A 58 27.32 -8.38 4.57
N PRO A 59 26.59 -7.31 4.20
CA PRO A 59 25.15 -7.26 4.40
C PRO A 59 24.49 -8.48 3.78
N ALA A 60 23.66 -9.17 4.57
CA ALA A 60 22.92 -10.34 4.12
C ALA A 60 22.21 -10.04 2.78
N PRO A 61 22.09 -11.00 1.85
CA PRO A 61 21.61 -10.78 0.49
C PRO A 61 20.22 -10.10 0.41
N VAL A 62 19.42 -10.24 1.47
CA VAL A 62 18.15 -9.53 1.69
C VAL A 62 18.28 -8.01 1.76
N HIS A 63 19.35 -7.47 2.35
CA HIS A 63 19.58 -6.01 2.39
C HIS A 63 19.91 -5.47 0.99
N ARG A 64 20.72 -6.20 0.21
CA ARG A 64 21.02 -5.85 -1.19
C ARG A 64 19.76 -5.86 -2.05
N GLN A 65 18.84 -6.79 -1.80
CA GLN A 65 17.56 -6.84 -2.51
C GLN A 65 16.65 -5.66 -2.13
N GLN A 66 16.57 -5.32 -0.83
CA GLN A 66 15.79 -4.17 -0.36
C GLN A 66 16.33 -2.86 -0.94
N GLU A 67 17.65 -2.69 -1.00
CA GLU A 67 18.30 -1.53 -1.60
C GLU A 67 18.03 -1.42 -3.11
N ARG A 68 18.05 -2.55 -3.83
CA ARG A 68 17.68 -2.59 -5.26
C ARG A 68 16.24 -2.18 -5.50
N ILE A 69 15.32 -2.72 -4.69
CA ILE A 69 13.90 -2.37 -4.77
C ILE A 69 13.73 -0.88 -4.46
N ALA A 70 14.33 -0.38 -3.37
CA ALA A 70 14.30 1.03 -3.01
C ALA A 70 14.83 1.92 -4.14
N HIS A 71 15.94 1.53 -4.78
CA HIS A 71 16.54 2.29 -5.88
C HIS A 71 15.66 2.36 -7.14
N CYS A 72 14.94 1.28 -7.47
CA CYS A 72 13.98 1.29 -8.58
C CYS A 72 12.79 2.25 -8.36
N PHE A 73 12.47 2.59 -7.10
CA PHE A 73 11.42 3.56 -6.75
C PHE A 73 11.95 4.94 -6.35
N ALA A 74 13.27 5.10 -6.22
CA ALA A 74 13.89 6.29 -5.65
C ALA A 74 14.27 7.37 -6.67
N THR A 75 14.10 7.14 -7.98
CA THR A 75 14.19 8.26 -8.93
C THR A 75 12.96 9.13 -8.72
N PRO A 76 13.11 10.34 -8.14
CA PRO A 76 12.01 11.27 -8.02
C PRO A 76 11.82 11.83 -9.44
N ALA A 77 10.99 11.15 -10.23
CA ALA A 77 10.41 11.82 -11.38
C ALA A 77 9.57 12.95 -10.79
N GLU A 78 9.99 14.19 -11.01
CA GLU A 78 9.17 15.35 -10.67
C GLU A 78 7.77 15.09 -11.24
N PRO A 79 6.73 14.98 -10.39
CA PRO A 79 5.42 14.69 -10.89
C PRO A 79 5.01 15.90 -11.73
N VAL A 80 4.98 15.73 -13.05
CA VAL A 80 4.28 16.64 -13.94
C VAL A 80 2.81 16.48 -13.60
N VAL A 81 2.36 17.21 -12.59
CA VAL A 81 0.96 17.22 -12.15
C VAL A 81 0.22 18.06 -13.16
N GLU A 82 -0.15 17.44 -14.28
CA GLU A 82 -1.23 17.97 -15.10
C GLU A 82 -2.47 18.11 -14.20
N PRO A 83 -3.21 19.24 -14.28
CA PRO A 83 -4.38 19.44 -13.44
C PRO A 83 -5.36 18.29 -13.66
N ALA A 84 -5.51 17.45 -12.63
CA ALA A 84 -6.35 16.28 -12.70
C ALA A 84 -7.80 16.72 -12.95
N ARG A 85 -8.34 16.35 -14.12
CA ARG A 85 -9.75 16.60 -14.46
C ARG A 85 -10.64 16.04 -13.34
N PRO A 86 -11.71 16.74 -12.95
CA PRO A 86 -12.62 16.27 -11.91
C PRO A 86 -13.23 14.92 -12.34
N LYS A 87 -13.01 13.88 -11.52
CA LYS A 87 -13.53 12.54 -11.77
C LYS A 87 -14.81 12.34 -10.97
N VAL A 88 -15.88 11.93 -11.64
CA VAL A 88 -17.13 11.50 -11.00
C VAL A 88 -17.05 10.00 -10.75
N ALA A 89 -17.43 9.57 -9.55
CA ALA A 89 -17.52 8.15 -9.21
C ALA A 89 -18.87 7.58 -9.62
N PHE A 90 -18.86 6.43 -10.29
CA PHE A 90 -20.05 5.67 -10.63
C PHE A 90 -19.91 4.23 -10.12
N THR A 91 -20.92 3.74 -9.41
CA THR A 91 -20.94 2.36 -8.88
C THR A 91 -21.88 1.51 -9.73
N LEU A 92 -21.34 0.49 -10.41
CA LEU A 92 -22.10 -0.46 -11.22
C LEU A 92 -22.47 -1.70 -10.40
N ARG A 93 -23.74 -2.09 -10.44
CA ARG A 93 -24.21 -3.38 -9.90
C ARG A 93 -24.32 -4.39 -11.03
N LEU A 94 -23.71 -5.57 -10.86
CA LEU A 94 -23.74 -6.67 -11.82
C LEU A 94 -24.28 -7.93 -11.14
N ASP A 95 -25.02 -8.74 -11.87
CA ASP A 95 -25.34 -10.11 -11.46
C ASP A 95 -24.09 -10.99 -11.47
N ALA A 96 -24.21 -12.18 -10.86
CA ALA A 96 -23.10 -13.11 -10.69
C ALA A 96 -22.47 -13.54 -12.02
N ASP A 97 -23.29 -13.81 -13.03
CA ASP A 97 -22.82 -14.29 -14.34
C ASP A 97 -22.07 -13.19 -15.09
N ARG A 98 -22.60 -11.95 -15.10
CA ARG A 98 -21.90 -10.81 -15.72
C ARG A 98 -20.58 -10.51 -15.03
N HIS A 99 -20.54 -10.57 -13.71
CA HIS A 99 -19.30 -10.37 -12.96
C HIS A 99 -18.27 -11.47 -13.26
N LEU A 100 -18.69 -12.74 -13.33
CA LEU A 100 -17.79 -13.83 -13.70
C LEU A 100 -17.20 -13.62 -15.10
N ARG A 101 -18.03 -13.26 -16.09
CA ARG A 101 -17.59 -12.96 -17.46
C ARG A 101 -16.60 -11.79 -17.49
N LEU A 102 -16.89 -10.69 -16.79
CA LEU A 102 -16.00 -9.53 -16.72
C LEU A 102 -14.65 -9.88 -16.07
N ARG A 103 -14.67 -10.72 -15.02
CA ARG A 103 -13.45 -11.18 -14.36
C ARG A 103 -12.59 -12.04 -15.29
N LEU A 104 -13.20 -13.00 -15.99
CA LEU A 104 -12.49 -13.85 -16.95
C LEU A 104 -11.92 -13.01 -18.10
N ALA A 105 -12.71 -12.08 -18.66
CA ALA A 105 -12.25 -11.19 -19.72
C ALA A 105 -11.06 -10.31 -19.27
N SER A 106 -11.09 -9.82 -18.02
CA SER A 106 -9.99 -9.04 -17.43
C SER A 106 -8.71 -9.88 -17.33
N ALA A 107 -8.83 -11.14 -16.89
CA ALA A 107 -7.71 -12.05 -16.77
C ALA A 107 -7.10 -12.43 -18.14
N THR A 108 -7.95 -12.73 -19.14
CA THR A 108 -7.48 -13.12 -20.48
C THR A 108 -6.89 -11.94 -21.26
N ALA A 109 -7.43 -10.74 -21.08
CA ALA A 109 -6.95 -9.53 -21.75
C ALA A 109 -5.77 -8.86 -21.03
N ASN A 110 -5.39 -9.35 -19.84
CA ASN A 110 -4.39 -8.73 -18.96
C ASN A 110 -4.66 -7.22 -18.72
N ARG A 111 -5.93 -6.86 -18.51
CA ARG A 111 -6.40 -5.48 -18.31
C ARG A 111 -7.35 -5.42 -17.13
N SER A 112 -7.45 -4.25 -16.50
CA SER A 112 -8.38 -4.09 -15.37
C SER A 112 -9.83 -4.01 -15.86
N ALA A 113 -10.76 -4.47 -15.01
CA ALA A 113 -12.19 -4.37 -15.29
C ALA A 113 -12.63 -2.93 -15.57
N GLN A 114 -12.04 -1.95 -14.88
CA GLN A 114 -12.31 -0.53 -15.13
C GLN A 114 -11.93 -0.13 -16.55
N GLN A 115 -10.74 -0.52 -17.04
CA GLN A 115 -10.30 -0.17 -18.40
C GLN A 115 -11.20 -0.78 -19.47
N LEU A 116 -11.61 -2.04 -19.29
CA LEU A 116 -12.51 -2.71 -20.23
C LEU A 116 -13.88 -2.04 -20.28
N VAL A 117 -14.45 -1.70 -19.11
CA VAL A 117 -15.76 -1.05 -19.03
C VAL A 117 -15.70 0.38 -19.56
N THR A 118 -14.65 1.14 -19.25
CA THR A 118 -14.47 2.49 -19.78
C THR A 118 -14.35 2.47 -21.30
N GLN A 119 -13.50 1.61 -21.86
CA GLN A 119 -13.38 1.49 -23.32
C GLN A 119 -14.71 1.10 -23.98
N ALA A 120 -15.41 0.09 -23.43
CA ALA A 120 -16.69 -0.33 -23.98
C ALA A 120 -17.75 0.79 -23.91
N LEU A 121 -17.71 1.61 -22.86
CA LEU A 121 -18.57 2.78 -22.72
C LEU A 121 -18.22 3.84 -23.77
N ASP A 122 -16.94 4.17 -23.95
CA ASP A 122 -16.49 5.15 -24.95
C ASP A 122 -16.90 4.73 -26.37
N GLU A 123 -16.69 3.45 -26.72
CA GLU A 123 -17.12 2.87 -28.00
C GLU A 123 -18.64 2.83 -28.16
N PHE A 124 -19.39 2.65 -27.07
CA PHE A 124 -20.85 2.69 -27.09
C PHE A 124 -21.37 4.11 -27.33
N LEU A 125 -20.82 5.10 -26.62
CA LEU A 125 -21.20 6.51 -26.75
C LEU A 125 -20.84 7.06 -28.13
N ALA A 126 -19.68 6.68 -28.67
CA ALA A 126 -19.26 7.08 -30.02
C ALA A 126 -20.20 6.58 -31.13
N ARG A 127 -20.95 5.50 -30.89
CA ARG A 127 -21.93 4.96 -31.85
C ARG A 127 -23.30 5.65 -31.77
N GLN A 128 -23.55 6.49 -30.76
CA GLN A 128 -24.84 7.15 -30.60
C GLN A 128 -24.91 8.42 -31.44
N MET A 129 -25.65 8.35 -32.55
CA MET A 129 -25.93 9.53 -33.38
C MET A 129 -26.78 10.55 -32.60
N GLY A 130 -26.40 11.82 -32.64
CA GLY A 130 -27.16 12.92 -32.01
C GLY A 130 -26.93 13.14 -30.52
N LEU A 131 -26.15 12.28 -29.85
CA LEU A 131 -25.84 12.44 -28.42
C LEU A 131 -25.06 13.73 -28.14
N GLU A 132 -24.08 14.06 -28.98
CA GLU A 132 -23.26 15.27 -28.83
C GLU A 132 -24.10 16.56 -28.93
N ALA A 133 -25.11 16.59 -29.79
CA ALA A 133 -26.02 17.73 -29.91
C ALA A 133 -26.86 17.92 -28.63
N LEU A 134 -27.35 16.82 -28.04
CA LEU A 134 -28.07 16.86 -26.77
C LEU A 134 -27.17 17.31 -25.61
N VAL A 135 -25.91 16.84 -25.59
CA VAL A 135 -24.93 17.28 -24.58
C VAL A 135 -24.64 18.77 -24.70
N ALA A 136 -24.50 19.29 -25.93
CA ALA A 136 -24.30 20.72 -26.16
C ALA A 136 -25.51 21.54 -25.68
N GLN A 137 -26.73 21.08 -25.98
CA GLN A 137 -27.96 21.73 -25.52
C GLN A 137 -28.08 21.74 -23.98
N ALA A 138 -27.75 20.63 -23.32
CA ALA A 138 -27.79 20.53 -21.86
C ALA A 138 -26.81 21.49 -21.18
N LYS A 139 -25.61 21.66 -21.76
CA LYS A 139 -24.60 22.61 -21.24
C LYS A 139 -25.05 24.07 -21.41
N ALA A 140 -25.60 24.41 -22.58
CA ALA A 140 -26.08 25.76 -22.87
C ALA A 140 -27.28 26.18 -22.00
N GLY A 141 -28.09 25.23 -21.52
CA GLY A 141 -29.20 25.50 -20.60
C GLY A 141 -28.78 25.61 -19.12
N THR A 142 -27.52 25.33 -18.79
CA THR A 142 -26.99 25.39 -17.42
C THR A 142 -26.07 26.59 -17.16
N GLU A 143 -25.80 27.40 -18.19
CA GLU A 143 -25.14 28.72 -18.09
C GLU A 143 -26.19 29.83 -18.01
#